data_AF-A0A314YU69-F1
#
_entry.id   AF-A0A314YU69-F1
#
_cell.length_a   1.000
_cell.length_b   1.000
_cell.length_c   1.000
_cell.angle_alpha   90.00
_cell.angle_beta   90.00
_cell.angle_gamma   90.00
#
_symmetry.space_group_name_H-M   'P 1'
#
loop_
_entity.id
_entity.type
_entity.pdbx_description
1 polymer ?
#
loop_
_entity_poly.entity_id
_entity_poly.type
_entity_poly.pdbx_seq_one_letter_code
_entity_poly.pdbx_strand_id
1 'polypeptide(L)'
;MILNNCLVLCGGVDPNSFVRTPWRCRLLCDSLVSQLSQDPWKGKVINYHEDSPQLELIQGGDDLRYKYEFVRRRMITCNHPDFSEMFDLILEEAVKRNLKPEQMVKKGFVFNHPGFKRFLKLHVWKYIYNNIKSKFGDKGYGNVVPHFVLWNLSEYKKNKPVIPYKQPGLTVLTGFSNKLLKLFLENDGEFGHVMEVAISGDEFQSLAVVD
;
A
#
# COMPACT_ATOMS: atom_id res chain seq x y z
N MET A 1 -5.09 13.18 12.49
CA MET A 1 -4.42 12.69 11.27
C MET A 1 -5.35 11.70 10.62
N ILE A 2 -5.74 11.92 9.36
CA ILE A 2 -6.72 11.13 8.63
C ILE A 2 -6.18 10.98 7.21
N LEU A 3 -6.22 9.76 6.67
CA LEU A 3 -5.78 9.44 5.31
C LEU A 3 -6.98 9.41 4.35
N ASN A 4 -6.84 10.05 3.20
CA ASN A 4 -7.89 10.31 2.24
C ASN A 4 -8.19 9.05 1.40
N ASN A 5 -9.29 8.37 1.71
CA ASN A 5 -9.75 7.15 1.05
C ASN A 5 -8.64 6.16 0.71
N CYS A 6 -7.84 5.82 1.69
CA CYS A 6 -6.77 4.83 1.55
C CYS A 6 -7.30 3.42 1.80
N LEU A 7 -6.76 2.43 1.10
CA LEU A 7 -7.11 1.03 1.32
C LEU A 7 -5.83 0.20 1.41
N VAL A 8 -5.78 -0.67 2.41
CA VAL A 8 -4.68 -1.63 2.53
C VAL A 8 -5.01 -2.87 1.75
N LEU A 9 -4.03 -3.33 0.99
CA LEU A 9 -4.10 -4.44 0.07
C LEU A 9 -3.06 -5.45 0.53
N CYS A 10 -3.51 -6.38 1.36
CA CYS A 10 -2.64 -7.34 2.01
C CYS A 10 -2.09 -8.31 0.96
N GLY A 11 -0.79 -8.16 0.66
CA GLY A 11 -0.06 -9.12 -0.14
C GLY A 11 0.00 -10.49 0.54
N GLY A 12 -0.04 -11.55 -0.28
CA GLY A 12 0.29 -12.89 0.18
C GLY A 12 1.68 -12.94 0.83
N VAL A 13 1.92 -13.96 1.65
CA VAL A 13 3.21 -14.19 2.32
C VAL A 13 3.91 -15.33 1.61
N ASP A 14 5.21 -15.21 1.35
CA ASP A 14 6.03 -16.38 0.99
C ASP A 14 6.40 -17.12 2.29
N PRO A 15 5.99 -18.40 2.48
CA PRO A 15 6.36 -19.22 3.63
C PRO A 15 7.87 -19.27 3.92
N ASN A 16 8.72 -19.11 2.91
CA ASN A 16 10.17 -19.12 3.06
C ASN A 16 10.74 -17.74 3.44
N SER A 17 9.95 -16.68 3.32
CA SER A 17 10.32 -15.31 3.73
C SER A 17 10.13 -15.03 5.22
N PHE A 18 9.63 -16.03 5.98
CA PHE A 18 9.37 -15.94 7.43
C PHE A 18 10.60 -15.49 8.24
N VAL A 19 11.81 -15.74 7.75
CA VAL A 19 13.06 -15.53 8.49
C VAL A 19 13.63 -14.10 8.32
N ARG A 20 13.17 -13.30 7.34
CA ARG A 20 13.88 -12.06 6.93
C ARG A 20 13.07 -10.76 6.95
N THR A 21 11.74 -10.82 7.01
CA THR A 21 10.88 -9.63 6.91
C THR A 21 10.40 -9.19 8.30
N PRO A 22 10.37 -7.88 8.62
CA PRO A 22 9.74 -7.37 9.84
C PRO A 22 8.20 -7.50 9.78
N TRP A 23 7.65 -8.72 9.92
CA TRP A 23 6.21 -9.00 9.80
C TRP A 23 5.35 -8.19 10.76
N ARG A 24 5.86 -7.93 11.96
CA ARG A 24 5.21 -7.06 12.95
C ARG A 24 5.04 -5.65 12.40
N CYS A 25 6.06 -5.09 11.75
CA CYS A 25 5.98 -3.76 11.14
C CYS A 25 4.96 -3.72 10.01
N ARG A 26 4.90 -4.77 9.18
CA ARG A 26 3.85 -4.90 8.15
C ARG A 26 2.47 -4.86 8.79
N LEU A 27 2.18 -5.76 9.73
CA LEU A 27 0.86 -5.88 10.37
C LEU A 27 0.43 -4.58 11.05
N LEU A 28 1.39 -3.89 11.69
CA LEU A 28 1.16 -2.59 12.29
C LEU A 28 0.85 -1.52 11.23
N CYS A 29 1.57 -1.49 10.10
CA CYS A 29 1.29 -0.56 9.01
C CYS A 29 -0.08 -0.84 8.38
N ASP A 30 -0.40 -2.10 8.10
CA ASP A 30 -1.68 -2.55 7.55
C ASP A 30 -2.83 -2.07 8.46
N SER A 31 -2.73 -2.33 9.77
CA SER A 31 -3.75 -1.92 10.73
C SER A 31 -3.84 -0.39 10.89
N LEU A 32 -2.70 0.30 10.93
CA LEU A 32 -2.64 1.75 11.12
C LEU A 32 -3.27 2.50 9.94
N VAL A 33 -2.86 2.18 8.71
CA VAL A 33 -3.38 2.83 7.49
C VAL A 33 -4.87 2.58 7.34
N SER A 34 -5.31 1.34 7.58
CA SER A 34 -6.72 0.99 7.53
C SER A 34 -7.55 1.82 8.50
N GLN A 35 -7.10 1.97 9.76
CA GLN A 35 -7.82 2.73 10.79
C GLN A 35 -7.82 4.25 10.56
N LEU A 36 -6.74 4.79 10.00
CA LEU A 36 -6.63 6.21 9.71
C LEU A 36 -7.35 6.62 8.42
N SER A 37 -7.76 5.67 7.58
CA SER A 37 -8.49 5.95 6.36
C SER A 37 -9.87 6.56 6.62
N GLN A 38 -10.33 7.38 5.68
CA GLN A 38 -11.68 7.94 5.67
C GLN A 38 -12.74 6.90 5.33
N ASP A 39 -13.97 7.17 5.79
CA ASP A 39 -15.14 6.48 5.27
C ASP A 39 -15.27 6.71 3.76
N PRO A 40 -15.66 5.69 2.97
CA PRO A 40 -16.23 4.41 3.43
C PRO A 40 -15.23 3.24 3.52
N TRP A 41 -13.93 3.53 3.49
CA TRP A 41 -12.85 2.53 3.48
C TRP A 41 -12.20 2.32 4.84
N LYS A 42 -12.49 3.20 5.80
CA LYS A 42 -12.04 3.12 7.19
C LYS A 42 -12.20 1.72 7.78
N GLY A 43 -11.11 1.23 8.36
CA GLY A 43 -11.04 -0.07 9.02
C GLY A 43 -11.10 -1.27 8.07
N LYS A 44 -11.18 -1.06 6.75
CA LYS A 44 -11.22 -2.14 5.76
C LYS A 44 -9.84 -2.46 5.21
N VAL A 45 -9.69 -3.72 4.78
CA VAL A 45 -8.51 -4.25 4.09
C VAL A 45 -8.97 -5.22 3.00
N ILE A 46 -8.18 -5.37 1.94
CA ILE A 46 -8.34 -6.48 1.00
C ILE A 46 -7.34 -7.57 1.36
N ASN A 47 -7.82 -8.75 1.71
CA ASN A 47 -7.01 -9.95 1.95
C ASN A 47 -7.33 -11.02 0.91
N TYR A 48 -6.38 -11.92 0.66
CA TYR A 48 -6.67 -13.14 -0.09
C TYR A 48 -7.20 -14.23 0.83
N HIS A 49 -8.32 -14.82 0.45
CA HIS A 49 -8.84 -16.06 1.01
C HIS A 49 -8.73 -17.11 -0.08
N GLU A 50 -7.86 -18.10 0.15
CA GLU A 50 -7.49 -19.10 -0.85
C GLU A 50 -6.97 -18.40 -2.12
N ASP A 51 -7.73 -18.44 -3.22
CA ASP A 51 -7.34 -17.90 -4.52
C ASP A 51 -8.10 -16.63 -4.92
N SER A 52 -8.87 -15.99 -4.01
CA SER A 52 -9.65 -14.79 -4.33
C SER A 52 -9.46 -13.65 -3.31
N PRO A 53 -9.37 -12.38 -3.76
CA PRO A 53 -9.35 -11.25 -2.85
C PRO A 53 -10.74 -11.01 -2.25
N GLN A 54 -10.78 -10.62 -0.98
CA GLN A 54 -11.99 -10.24 -0.27
C GLN A 54 -11.77 -8.94 0.51
N LEU A 55 -12.79 -8.08 0.50
CA LEU A 55 -12.82 -6.84 1.25
C LEU A 55 -13.38 -7.12 2.65
N GLU A 56 -12.57 -6.92 3.67
CA GLU A 56 -12.91 -7.26 5.05
C GLU A 56 -12.79 -6.05 5.96
N LEU A 57 -13.68 -5.95 6.95
CA LEU A 57 -13.56 -5.02 8.06
C LEU A 57 -12.71 -5.66 9.16
N ILE A 58 -11.65 -4.98 9.59
CA ILE A 58 -10.81 -5.43 10.72
C ILE A 58 -11.66 -5.48 11.99
N GLN A 59 -11.75 -6.67 12.59
CA GLN A 59 -12.44 -6.89 13.85
C GLN A 59 -11.51 -6.65 15.06
N GLY A 60 -12.10 -6.41 16.24
CA GLY A 60 -11.36 -6.21 17.49
C GLY A 60 -11.68 -4.93 18.27
N GLY A 61 -12.71 -4.17 17.86
CA GLY A 61 -13.17 -2.99 18.60
C GLY A 61 -12.12 -1.89 18.65
N ASP A 62 -11.77 -1.41 19.85
CA ASP A 62 -10.68 -0.45 20.06
C ASP A 62 -9.37 -1.10 20.52
N ASP A 63 -9.36 -2.41 20.71
CA ASP A 63 -8.20 -3.15 21.17
C ASP A 63 -7.25 -3.45 20.01
N LEU A 64 -6.10 -2.78 20.02
CA LEU A 64 -5.05 -2.95 19.03
C LEU A 64 -4.53 -4.38 18.94
N ARG A 65 -4.49 -5.13 20.06
CA ARG A 65 -4.04 -6.52 20.10
C ARG A 65 -5.03 -7.41 19.35
N TYR A 66 -6.33 -7.22 19.54
CA TYR A 66 -7.33 -8.00 18.79
C TYR A 66 -7.33 -7.66 17.30
N LYS A 67 -7.15 -6.38 16.93
CA LYS A 67 -6.98 -5.97 15.53
C LYS A 67 -5.73 -6.59 14.91
N TYR A 68 -4.61 -6.55 15.62
CA TYR A 68 -3.36 -7.16 15.20
C TYR A 68 -3.53 -8.67 14.98
N GLU A 69 -4.15 -9.37 15.93
CA GLU A 69 -4.41 -10.81 15.82
C GLU A 69 -5.39 -11.14 14.68
N PHE A 70 -6.38 -10.28 14.42
CA PHE A 70 -7.29 -10.42 13.29
C PHE A 70 -6.51 -10.41 11.97
N VAL A 71 -5.71 -9.38 11.72
CA VAL A 71 -4.90 -9.26 10.49
C VAL A 71 -3.89 -10.41 10.43
N ARG A 72 -3.21 -10.74 11.54
CA ARG A 72 -2.23 -11.83 11.60
C ARG A 72 -2.80 -13.18 11.19
N ARG A 73 -4.00 -13.53 11.67
CA ARG A 73 -4.66 -14.82 11.36
C ARG A 73 -5.18 -14.90 9.93
N ARG A 74 -5.50 -13.75 9.34
CA ARG A 74 -6.03 -13.63 7.97
C ARG A 74 -4.92 -13.50 6.92
N MET A 75 -3.65 -13.45 7.33
CA MET A 75 -2.51 -13.53 6.41
C MET A 75 -2.34 -14.96 5.89
N ILE A 76 -3.27 -15.40 5.05
CA ILE A 76 -3.11 -16.63 4.28
C ILE A 76 -2.10 -16.35 3.17
N THR A 77 -1.23 -17.34 2.94
CA THR A 77 -0.18 -17.30 1.92
C THR A 77 -0.83 -17.41 0.54
N CYS A 78 -1.18 -16.28 -0.08
CA CYS A 78 -1.41 -16.29 -1.53
C CYS A 78 -0.05 -16.36 -2.23
N ASN A 79 0.19 -17.45 -2.97
CA ASN A 79 1.44 -17.63 -3.70
C ASN A 79 1.55 -16.67 -4.89
N HIS A 80 0.40 -16.22 -5.43
CA HIS A 80 0.32 -15.41 -6.65
C HIS A 80 -0.77 -14.32 -6.60
N PRO A 81 -0.70 -13.36 -5.67
CA PRO A 81 -1.65 -12.24 -5.63
C PRO A 81 -1.65 -11.48 -6.97
N ASP A 82 -2.85 -11.23 -7.49
CA ASP A 82 -3.11 -10.50 -8.73
C ASP A 82 -3.69 -9.13 -8.41
N PHE A 83 -2.94 -8.08 -8.74
CA PHE A 83 -3.41 -6.73 -8.50
C PHE A 83 -4.63 -6.38 -9.35
N SER A 84 -4.80 -6.96 -10.54
CA SER A 84 -6.00 -6.73 -11.36
C SER A 84 -7.25 -7.11 -10.59
N GLU A 85 -7.26 -8.25 -9.90
CA GLU A 85 -8.41 -8.71 -9.13
C GLU A 85 -8.69 -7.79 -7.94
N MET A 86 -7.66 -7.27 -7.27
CA MET A 86 -7.84 -6.29 -6.20
C MET A 86 -8.50 -5.00 -6.71
N PHE A 87 -8.12 -4.52 -7.91
CA PHE A 87 -8.75 -3.36 -8.54
C PHE A 87 -10.18 -3.65 -8.98
N ASP A 88 -10.43 -4.84 -9.51
CA ASP A 88 -11.76 -5.27 -9.90
C ASP A 88 -12.68 -5.28 -8.66
N LEU A 89 -12.21 -5.81 -7.52
CA LEU A 89 -12.96 -5.80 -6.26
C LEU A 89 -13.24 -4.38 -5.73
N ILE A 90 -12.28 -3.46 -5.83
CA ILE A 90 -12.50 -2.03 -5.48
C ILE A 90 -13.60 -1.44 -6.36
N LEU A 91 -13.53 -1.69 -7.66
CA LEU A 91 -14.49 -1.18 -8.64
C LEU A 91 -15.88 -1.77 -8.43
N GLU A 92 -15.97 -3.08 -8.18
CA GLU A 92 -17.21 -3.78 -7.88
C GLU A 92 -17.89 -3.21 -6.63
N GLU A 93 -17.13 -3.03 -5.54
CA GLU A 93 -17.65 -2.44 -4.30
C GLU A 93 -18.13 -1.00 -4.53
N ALA A 94 -17.39 -0.22 -5.34
CA ALA A 94 -17.76 1.14 -5.67
C ALA A 94 -19.08 1.22 -6.46
N VAL A 95 -19.21 0.39 -7.50
CA VAL A 95 -20.43 0.30 -8.32
C VAL A 95 -21.60 -0.20 -7.48
N LYS A 96 -21.40 -1.28 -6.71
CA LYS A 96 -22.43 -1.88 -5.85
C LYS A 96 -23.00 -0.88 -4.85
N ARG A 97 -22.16 0.01 -4.33
CA ARG A 97 -22.56 1.02 -3.35
C ARG A 97 -22.85 2.39 -3.95
N ASN A 98 -22.79 2.51 -5.28
CA ASN A 98 -22.97 3.75 -6.01
C ASN A 98 -22.14 4.90 -5.42
N LEU A 99 -20.85 4.63 -5.19
CA LEU A 99 -19.95 5.61 -4.59
C LEU A 99 -19.75 6.81 -5.52
N LYS A 100 -19.67 8.01 -4.95
CA LYS A 100 -19.25 9.19 -5.71
C LYS A 100 -17.75 9.14 -5.99
N PRO A 101 -17.25 9.80 -7.05
CA PRO A 101 -15.83 9.86 -7.34
C PRO A 101 -14.96 10.31 -6.14
N GLU A 102 -15.47 11.23 -5.31
CA GLU A 102 -14.76 11.73 -4.13
C GLU A 102 -14.65 10.70 -3.01
N GLN A 103 -15.47 9.64 -3.05
CA GLN A 103 -15.47 8.53 -2.10
C GLN A 103 -14.64 7.34 -2.59
N MET A 104 -14.11 7.38 -3.82
CA MET A 104 -13.29 6.30 -4.37
C MET A 104 -11.97 6.16 -3.63
N VAL A 105 -11.44 4.93 -3.60
CA VAL A 105 -10.08 4.68 -3.13
C VAL A 105 -9.12 5.54 -3.95
N LYS A 106 -8.37 6.40 -3.27
CA LYS A 106 -7.33 7.22 -3.90
C LYS A 106 -5.99 6.51 -3.91
N LYS A 107 -5.69 5.79 -2.83
CA LYS A 107 -4.42 5.07 -2.68
C LYS A 107 -4.59 3.67 -2.14
N GLY A 108 -4.02 2.69 -2.85
CA GLY A 108 -3.87 1.32 -2.40
C GLY A 108 -2.47 1.09 -1.82
N PHE A 109 -2.36 0.57 -0.61
CA PHE A 109 -1.07 0.29 0.05
C PHE A 109 -0.81 -1.20 0.14
N VAL A 110 0.36 -1.63 -0.32
CA VAL A 110 0.83 -3.01 -0.21
C VAL A 110 2.18 -3.01 0.48
N PHE A 111 2.24 -3.61 1.67
CA PHE A 111 3.46 -3.65 2.45
C PHE A 111 4.17 -5.02 2.34
N ASN A 112 5.48 -5.03 2.10
CA ASN A 112 6.33 -6.24 2.10
C ASN A 112 5.82 -7.40 1.22
N HIS A 113 5.36 -7.10 0.01
CA HIS A 113 4.84 -8.10 -0.91
C HIS A 113 5.95 -9.01 -1.50
N PRO A 114 5.84 -10.35 -1.45
CA PRO A 114 6.87 -11.26 -2.02
C PRO A 114 7.11 -11.07 -3.52
N GLY A 115 6.04 -10.79 -4.27
CA GLY A 115 6.11 -10.46 -5.71
C GLY A 115 6.70 -9.09 -6.05
N PHE A 116 7.15 -8.28 -5.07
CA PHE A 116 7.69 -6.93 -5.26
C PHE A 116 8.76 -6.85 -6.36
N LYS A 117 9.68 -7.83 -6.41
CA LYS A 117 10.74 -7.90 -7.43
C LYS A 117 10.22 -8.13 -8.86
N ARG A 118 9.05 -8.77 -9.01
CA ARG A 118 8.39 -8.98 -10.31
C ARG A 118 7.90 -7.65 -10.88
N PHE A 119 7.37 -6.77 -10.02
CA PHE A 119 6.91 -5.44 -10.40
C PHE A 119 8.05 -4.46 -10.73
N LEU A 120 9.28 -4.76 -10.33
CA LEU A 120 10.46 -3.98 -10.73
C LEU A 120 10.99 -4.33 -12.13
N LYS A 121 10.55 -5.45 -12.74
CA LYS A 121 10.99 -5.92 -14.08
C LYS A 121 10.00 -5.47 -15.17
N LEU A 122 10.09 -4.19 -15.52
CA LEU A 122 8.98 -3.35 -15.97
C LEU A 122 8.70 -3.32 -17.49
N HIS A 123 7.82 -4.22 -17.92
CA HIS A 123 6.84 -3.93 -19.00
C HIS A 123 5.41 -4.37 -18.65
N VAL A 124 5.23 -5.14 -17.58
CA VAL A 124 3.94 -5.73 -17.21
C VAL A 124 2.99 -4.70 -16.57
N TRP A 125 3.49 -3.80 -15.70
CA TRP A 125 2.63 -2.84 -14.98
C TRP A 125 1.90 -1.88 -15.92
N LYS A 126 2.58 -1.32 -16.92
CA LYS A 126 1.95 -0.38 -17.88
C LYS A 126 0.74 -1.00 -18.57
N TYR A 127 0.83 -2.28 -18.93
CA TYR A 127 -0.27 -3.02 -19.53
C TYR A 127 -1.41 -3.25 -18.54
N ILE A 128 -1.11 -3.76 -17.33
CA ILE A 128 -2.09 -3.96 -16.26
C ILE A 128 -2.82 -2.65 -15.94
N TYR A 129 -2.09 -1.56 -15.76
CA TYR A 129 -2.65 -0.26 -15.41
C TYR A 129 -3.53 0.33 -16.52
N ASN A 130 -3.19 0.11 -17.80
CA ASN A 130 -4.06 0.51 -18.90
C ASN A 130 -5.39 -0.27 -18.90
N ASN A 131 -5.35 -1.58 -18.63
CA ASN A 131 -6.57 -2.38 -18.51
C ASN A 131 -7.43 -1.91 -17.33
N ILE A 132 -6.82 -1.62 -16.18
CA ILE A 132 -7.51 -1.07 -15.00
C ILE A 132 -8.20 0.25 -15.36
N LYS A 133 -7.47 1.20 -15.97
CA LYS A 133 -8.04 2.48 -16.38
C LYS A 133 -9.23 2.31 -17.32
N SER A 134 -9.15 1.39 -18.28
CA SER A 134 -10.27 1.08 -19.19
C SER A 134 -11.50 0.63 -18.39
N LYS A 135 -11.35 -0.37 -17.52
CA LYS A 135 -12.47 -0.90 -16.70
C LYS A 135 -13.09 0.18 -15.82
N PHE A 136 -12.27 1.03 -15.19
CA PHE A 136 -12.76 2.14 -14.39
C PHE A 136 -13.49 3.18 -15.24
N GLY A 137 -12.98 3.49 -16.44
CA GLY A 137 -13.62 4.37 -17.42
C GLY A 137 -15.01 3.87 -17.82
N ASP A 138 -15.13 2.59 -18.15
CA ASP A 138 -16.39 1.94 -18.56
C ASP A 138 -17.47 1.98 -17.47
N LYS A 139 -17.07 2.16 -16.19
CA LYS A 139 -17.97 2.30 -15.04
C LYS A 139 -18.15 3.75 -14.57
N GLY A 140 -17.61 4.73 -15.29
CA GLY A 140 -17.73 6.16 -14.94
C GLY A 140 -16.71 6.68 -13.92
N TYR A 141 -15.70 5.87 -13.57
CA TYR A 141 -14.65 6.20 -12.59
C TYR A 141 -13.28 6.48 -13.21
N GLY A 142 -13.21 6.74 -14.52
CA GLY A 142 -11.94 6.90 -15.26
C GLY A 142 -11.01 8.01 -14.74
N ASN A 143 -11.56 9.01 -14.05
CA ASN A 143 -10.80 10.13 -13.47
C ASN A 143 -10.30 9.87 -12.04
N VAL A 144 -10.71 8.75 -11.42
CA VAL A 144 -10.44 8.42 -10.00
C VAL A 144 -9.93 6.99 -9.85
N VAL A 145 -9.02 6.61 -10.76
CA VAL A 145 -8.34 5.31 -10.69
C VAL A 145 -7.32 5.33 -9.53
N PRO A 146 -7.36 4.33 -8.61
CA PRO A 146 -6.48 4.32 -7.45
C PRO A 146 -4.99 4.29 -7.83
N HIS A 147 -4.17 5.05 -7.10
CA HIS A 147 -2.72 4.97 -7.17
C HIS A 147 -2.18 3.93 -6.19
N PHE A 148 -1.27 3.07 -6.63
CA PHE A 148 -0.69 2.04 -5.76
C PHE A 148 0.64 2.47 -5.15
N VAL A 149 0.83 2.14 -3.89
CA VAL A 149 2.09 2.27 -3.17
C VAL A 149 2.53 0.89 -2.71
N LEU A 150 3.55 0.35 -3.37
CA LEU A 150 4.25 -0.86 -2.91
C LEU A 150 5.38 -0.45 -1.99
N TRP A 151 5.27 -0.75 -0.71
CA TRP A 151 6.27 -0.35 0.30
C TRP A 151 6.98 -1.57 0.89
N ASN A 152 8.22 -1.79 0.46
CA ASN A 152 9.12 -2.78 1.05
C ASN A 152 9.83 -2.19 2.28
N LEU A 153 9.40 -2.58 3.47
CA LEU A 153 9.95 -2.19 4.77
C LEU A 153 11.26 -2.91 5.11
N SER A 154 11.59 -4.00 4.42
CA SER A 154 12.65 -4.95 4.80
C SER A 154 14.07 -4.47 4.50
N GLU A 155 14.24 -3.53 3.59
CA GLU A 155 15.54 -3.07 3.11
C GLU A 155 15.84 -1.64 3.58
N TYR A 156 16.05 -1.46 4.89
CA TYR A 156 16.68 -0.24 5.39
C TYR A 156 18.21 -0.39 5.35
N LYS A 157 18.85 0.27 4.39
CA LYS A 157 20.30 0.49 4.40
C LYS A 157 20.53 1.92 4.88
N LYS A 158 21.04 2.07 6.10
CA LYS A 158 21.29 3.37 6.76
C LYS A 158 21.99 4.38 5.82
N ASN A 159 22.90 3.90 4.97
CA ASN A 159 23.71 4.74 4.09
C ASN A 159 23.17 4.87 2.65
N LYS A 160 21.91 4.52 2.37
CA LYS A 160 21.31 4.70 1.04
C LYS A 160 20.05 5.54 1.13
N PRO A 161 19.96 6.66 0.40
CA PRO A 161 18.74 7.45 0.37
C PRO A 161 17.59 6.60 -0.17
N VAL A 162 16.43 6.74 0.46
CA VAL A 162 15.21 6.09 -0.01
C VAL A 162 14.73 6.84 -1.24
N ILE A 163 14.92 6.27 -2.42
CA ILE A 163 14.48 6.87 -3.67
C ILE A 163 13.20 6.13 -4.13
N PRO A 164 12.03 6.80 -4.15
CA PRO A 164 10.81 6.18 -4.66
C PRO A 164 10.93 5.98 -6.17
N TYR A 165 10.67 4.76 -6.63
CA TYR A 165 10.50 4.48 -8.04
C TYR A 165 9.05 4.73 -8.46
N LYS A 166 8.83 5.57 -9.48
CA LYS A 166 7.48 6.00 -9.89
C LYS A 166 7.16 5.58 -11.32
N GLN A 167 5.92 5.14 -11.52
CA GLN A 167 5.28 4.92 -12.80
C GLN A 167 3.83 5.46 -12.74
N PRO A 168 3.15 5.64 -13.88
CA PRO A 168 1.73 5.96 -13.87
C PRO A 168 0.94 4.97 -13.01
N GLY A 169 0.24 5.48 -11.98
CA GLY A 169 -0.56 4.70 -11.05
C GLY A 169 0.23 3.85 -10.04
N LEU A 170 1.56 3.95 -9.97
CA LEU A 170 2.39 3.13 -9.10
C LEU A 170 3.56 3.90 -8.52
N THR A 171 3.76 3.77 -7.21
CA THR A 171 4.98 4.15 -6.50
C THR A 171 5.51 2.94 -5.77
N VAL A 172 6.80 2.71 -5.90
CA VAL A 172 7.52 1.64 -5.24
C VAL A 172 8.52 2.28 -4.28
N LEU A 173 8.41 1.94 -3.01
CA LEU A 173 9.20 2.50 -1.93
C LEU A 173 9.94 1.38 -1.19
N THR A 174 11.21 1.61 -0.87
CA THR A 174 12.05 0.63 -0.19
C THR A 174 12.74 1.27 1.01
N GLY A 175 12.67 0.62 2.17
CA GLY A 175 13.22 1.09 3.44
C GLY A 175 12.15 1.55 4.41
N PHE A 176 12.46 1.56 5.70
CA PHE A 176 11.56 1.97 6.76
C PHE A 176 12.31 2.77 7.82
N SER A 177 11.72 3.87 8.28
CA SER A 177 12.18 4.62 9.45
C SER A 177 11.00 5.32 10.11
N ASN A 178 11.12 5.65 11.41
CA ASN A 178 10.07 6.38 12.12
C ASN A 178 9.81 7.76 11.49
N LYS A 179 10.87 8.42 10.98
CA LYS A 179 10.74 9.69 10.23
C LYS A 179 9.90 9.47 8.97
N LEU A 180 10.25 8.47 8.15
CA LEU A 180 9.55 8.17 6.90
C LEU A 180 8.07 7.82 7.15
N LEU A 181 7.77 7.05 8.20
CA LEU A 181 6.40 6.76 8.60
C LEU A 181 5.66 8.02 9.04
N LYS A 182 6.27 8.88 9.86
CA LYS A 182 5.66 10.14 10.30
C LYS A 182 5.29 11.03 9.12
N LEU A 183 6.23 11.24 8.20
CA LEU A 183 6.01 12.06 7.00
C LEU A 183 4.97 11.48 6.07
N PHE A 184 4.98 10.16 5.90
CA PHE A 184 3.94 9.46 5.17
C PHE A 184 2.55 9.80 5.73
N LEU A 185 2.39 9.74 7.05
CA LEU A 185 1.09 9.99 7.68
C LEU A 185 0.70 11.47 7.67
N GLU A 186 1.68 12.38 7.80
CA GLU A 186 1.46 13.84 7.77
C GLU A 186 1.11 14.35 6.36
N ASN A 187 1.62 13.70 5.32
CA ASN A 187 1.42 14.10 3.92
C ASN A 187 0.33 13.27 3.20
N ASP A 188 -0.69 12.79 3.91
CA ASP A 188 -1.80 12.02 3.33
C ASP A 188 -1.35 10.80 2.51
N GLY A 189 -0.27 10.17 2.94
CA GLY A 189 0.35 9.05 2.28
C GLY A 189 1.16 9.38 1.02
N GLU A 190 1.53 10.64 0.82
CA GLU A 190 2.46 11.06 -0.23
C GLU A 190 3.93 10.96 0.19
N PHE A 191 4.78 10.71 -0.82
CA PHE A 191 6.23 10.60 -0.67
C PHE A 191 6.99 11.66 -1.49
N GLY A 192 6.34 12.78 -1.83
CA GLY A 192 6.90 13.84 -2.68
C GLY A 192 8.23 14.41 -2.19
N HIS A 193 8.38 14.56 -0.87
CA HIS A 193 9.57 15.15 -0.24
C HIS A 193 10.53 14.12 0.38
N VAL A 194 10.41 12.82 0.06
CA VAL A 194 11.24 11.77 0.70
C VAL A 194 12.75 11.98 0.47
N MET A 195 13.15 12.67 -0.60
CA MET A 195 14.56 12.99 -0.84
C MET A 195 15.15 13.87 0.29
N GLU A 196 14.49 14.94 0.68
CA GLU A 196 14.90 15.83 1.79
C GLU A 196 15.01 15.06 3.11
N VAL A 197 14.13 14.09 3.29
CA VAL A 197 14.03 13.28 4.50
C VAL A 197 15.16 12.26 4.56
N ALA A 198 15.49 11.66 3.42
CA ALA A 198 16.60 10.73 3.27
C ALA A 198 17.96 11.40 3.52
N ILE A 199 18.09 12.70 3.23
CA ILE A 199 19.29 13.51 3.51
C ILE A 199 19.22 14.30 4.83
N SER A 200 18.14 14.21 5.59
CA SER A 200 18.00 14.84 6.92
C SER A 200 18.69 14.08 8.07
N GLY A 201 19.42 13.02 7.74
CA GLY A 201 20.26 12.29 8.70
C GLY A 201 21.55 13.07 8.99
N ASP A 202 22.07 12.97 10.21
CA ASP A 202 23.30 13.67 10.62
C ASP A 202 24.49 13.33 9.70
N GLU A 203 24.48 12.12 9.13
CA GLU A 203 25.46 11.63 8.16
C GLU A 203 25.41 12.31 6.77
N PHE A 204 24.35 13.05 6.47
CA PHE A 204 24.15 13.73 5.18
C PHE A 204 24.12 15.26 5.32
N GLN A 205 24.24 15.81 6.54
CA GLN A 205 24.27 17.26 6.78
C GLN A 205 25.48 17.97 6.15
N SER A 206 26.55 17.22 5.82
CA SER A 206 27.74 17.76 5.16
C SER A 206 27.64 17.76 3.63
N LEU A 207 26.56 17.24 3.05
CA LEU A 207 26.37 17.20 1.59
C LEU A 207 25.67 18.47 1.12
N ALA A 208 26.20 19.09 0.07
CA ALA A 208 25.55 20.20 -0.61
C ALA A 208 24.65 19.69 -1.74
N VAL A 209 23.45 20.26 -1.87
CA VAL A 209 22.61 20.08 -3.06
C VAL A 209 23.19 20.97 -4.16
N VAL A 210 23.47 20.39 -5.32
CA VAL A 210 23.99 21.11 -6.50
C VAL A 210 22.94 21.00 -7.61
N ASP A 211 22.56 22.14 -8.16
CA ASP A 211 21.57 22.28 -9.25
C ASP A 211 22.19 21.99 -10.64
#